data_AF-A0A840F065-F1
#
_entry.id   AF-A0A840F065-F1
#
_cell.length_a   1.000
_cell.length_b   1.000
_cell.length_c   1.000
_cell.angle_alpha   90.00
_cell.angle_beta   90.00
_cell.angle_gamma   90.00
#
_symmetry.space_group_name_H-M   'P 1'
#
loop_
_entity.id
_entity.type
_entity.pdbx_description
1 polymer ?
#
loop_
_entity_poly.entity_id
_entity_poly.type
_entity_poly.pdbx_seq_one_letter_code
_entity_poly.pdbx_strand_id
1 'polypeptide(L)'
;MSKKTCVAALVGTLAVALTTACTPTSGPAAPSSNSSASAPSDGAVRTYRKAQAKEVMRQLKLNAAIGIPGEVDRGYAEAAAKDRVLFVFSWGEGCSWARTPDGALWRLHATDGGALVRDRDAEEAFRKVPGRADLWTCNPAANIPAADAVDATDPYRWAAGGYTWVRWNGAIYSLPSPIAETGTALSVAKPAEYAPAPSMSPSVPTPN
;
A
#
# COMPACT_ATOMS: atom_id res chain seq x y z
N MET A 1 -31.60 -37.88 -22.08
CA MET A 1 -30.39 -38.25 -22.83
C MET A 1 -29.22 -38.31 -21.86
N SER A 2 -28.68 -39.51 -21.68
CA SER A 2 -27.62 -39.84 -20.71
C SER A 2 -26.24 -39.90 -21.36
N LYS A 3 -25.20 -39.55 -20.59
CA LYS A 3 -23.88 -40.23 -20.42
C LYS A 3 -22.95 -39.27 -19.65
N LYS A 4 -22.68 -39.45 -18.36
CA LYS A 4 -21.76 -40.40 -17.68
C LYS A 4 -20.32 -40.39 -18.24
N THR A 5 -19.45 -39.72 -17.46
CA THR A 5 -18.11 -40.06 -16.94
C THR A 5 -17.11 -40.78 -17.85
N CYS A 6 -15.83 -40.37 -17.77
CA CYS A 6 -14.73 -41.21 -17.28
C CYS A 6 -13.41 -40.44 -17.06
N VAL A 7 -12.83 -40.65 -15.87
CA VAL A 7 -11.43 -40.45 -15.51
C VAL A 7 -10.61 -41.64 -16.02
N ALA A 8 -9.35 -41.45 -16.44
CA ALA A 8 -8.37 -42.54 -16.48
C ALA A 8 -6.94 -42.01 -16.26
N ALA A 9 -6.25 -42.67 -15.34
CA ALA A 9 -4.85 -42.54 -14.96
C ALA A 9 -4.06 -43.78 -15.40
N LEU A 10 -2.76 -43.82 -15.01
CA LEU A 10 -1.74 -44.91 -15.09
C LEU A 10 -0.96 -45.02 -16.42
N VAL A 11 0.39 -44.99 -16.49
CA VAL A 11 1.57 -45.63 -15.82
C VAL A 11 2.29 -46.48 -16.90
N GLY A 12 3.61 -46.37 -16.98
CA GLY A 12 4.46 -47.27 -17.78
C GLY A 12 5.87 -47.38 -17.19
N THR A 13 6.20 -48.57 -16.69
CA THR A 13 7.50 -49.01 -16.14
C THR A 13 8.17 -50.06 -17.04
N LEU A 14 9.47 -50.31 -16.77
CA LEU A 14 10.37 -51.42 -17.18
C LEU A 14 11.21 -51.20 -18.46
N ALA A 15 12.54 -51.04 -18.34
CA ALA A 15 13.63 -52.06 -18.22
C ALA A 15 14.09 -52.53 -19.63
N VAL A 16 15.38 -52.70 -19.99
CA VAL A 16 16.45 -53.61 -19.52
C VAL A 16 17.76 -53.25 -20.29
N ALA A 17 18.92 -53.76 -19.81
CA ALA A 17 20.18 -54.11 -20.52
C ALA A 17 21.38 -53.16 -20.35
N LEU A 18 22.64 -53.59 -20.12
CA LEU A 18 23.28 -54.90 -19.94
C LEU A 18 24.70 -54.67 -19.34
N THR A 19 25.16 -55.58 -18.47
CA THR A 19 26.55 -56.09 -18.28
C THR A 19 27.79 -55.16 -18.24
N THR A 20 28.61 -55.27 -17.18
CA THR A 20 29.92 -55.99 -17.20
C THR A 20 30.61 -55.95 -15.83
N ALA A 21 31.32 -57.05 -15.53
CA ALA A 21 31.92 -57.38 -14.25
C ALA A 21 33.34 -56.81 -14.06
N CYS A 22 33.75 -56.56 -12.81
CA CYS A 22 35.11 -56.83 -12.30
C CYS A 22 35.22 -56.52 -10.79
N THR A 23 35.77 -57.46 -10.02
CA THR A 23 36.28 -57.30 -8.64
C THR A 23 37.51 -58.21 -8.50
N PRO A 24 38.43 -58.00 -7.53
CA PRO A 24 38.80 -56.79 -6.79
C PRO A 24 40.33 -56.53 -6.78
N THR A 25 40.78 -55.30 -6.50
CA THR A 25 42.16 -55.05 -6.03
C THR A 25 42.12 -54.07 -4.86
N SER A 26 42.41 -54.58 -3.67
CA SER A 26 42.66 -53.81 -2.46
C SER A 26 44.02 -53.13 -2.54
N GLY A 27 44.01 -51.80 -2.68
CA GLY A 27 45.15 -50.92 -2.43
C GLY A 27 44.84 -50.00 -1.25
N PRO A 28 45.83 -49.61 -0.43
CA PRO A 28 45.60 -48.91 0.83
C PRO A 28 44.88 -47.58 0.61
N ALA A 29 43.78 -47.40 1.34
CA ALA A 29 42.99 -46.18 1.36
C ALA A 29 43.86 -44.99 1.78
N ALA A 30 44.06 -44.05 0.87
CA ALA A 30 44.46 -42.70 1.23
C ALA A 30 43.37 -42.10 2.13
N PRO A 31 43.71 -41.37 3.21
CA PRO A 31 42.72 -40.74 4.06
C PRO A 31 41.87 -39.80 3.21
N SER A 32 40.57 -40.08 3.16
CA SER A 32 39.58 -39.15 2.65
C SER A 32 39.72 -37.89 3.50
N SER A 33 40.22 -36.81 2.92
CA SER A 33 40.10 -35.48 3.48
C SER A 33 38.62 -35.17 3.55
N ASN A 34 37.96 -35.65 4.61
CA ASN A 34 36.70 -35.12 5.08
C ASN A 34 37.00 -33.70 5.55
N SER A 35 37.07 -32.79 4.58
CA SER A 35 36.75 -31.39 4.82
C SER A 35 35.28 -31.38 5.21
N SER A 36 35.00 -31.74 6.46
CA SER A 36 33.79 -31.34 7.15
C SER A 36 33.85 -29.82 7.15
N ALA A 37 33.29 -29.23 6.10
CA ALA A 37 32.92 -27.83 6.09
C ALA A 37 31.93 -27.70 7.25
N SER A 38 32.44 -27.30 8.41
CA SER A 38 31.65 -26.88 9.55
C SER A 38 30.69 -25.83 8.99
N ALA A 39 29.43 -26.22 8.81
CA ALA A 39 28.39 -25.29 8.44
C ALA A 39 28.51 -24.12 9.43
N PRO A 40 28.72 -22.88 8.98
CA PRO A 40 28.91 -21.78 9.90
C PRO A 40 27.67 -21.75 10.79
N SER A 41 27.86 -22.02 12.08
CA SER A 41 26.77 -22.03 13.05
C SER A 41 25.99 -20.73 12.85
N ASP A 42 24.71 -20.84 12.50
CA ASP A 42 23.83 -19.69 12.37
C ASP A 42 23.69 -19.11 13.79
N GLY A 43 24.61 -18.20 14.16
CA GLY A 43 24.61 -17.59 15.48
C GLY A 43 23.26 -16.95 15.77
N ALA A 44 22.83 -16.93 17.03
CA ALA A 44 21.49 -16.52 17.45
C ALA A 44 21.02 -15.19 16.81
N VAL A 45 21.93 -14.21 16.66
CA VAL A 45 21.66 -12.92 15.99
C VAL A 45 21.29 -13.08 14.52
N ARG A 46 21.96 -13.98 13.77
CA ARG A 46 21.63 -14.25 12.36
C ARG A 46 20.26 -14.91 12.25
N THR A 47 19.96 -15.87 13.12
CA THR A 47 18.64 -16.53 13.17
C THR A 47 17.53 -15.53 13.50
N TYR A 48 17.75 -14.64 14.47
CA TYR A 48 16.82 -13.57 14.80
C TYR A 48 16.59 -12.61 13.62
N ARG A 49 17.66 -12.14 12.96
CA ARG A 49 17.54 -11.28 11.77
C ARG A 49 16.77 -11.97 10.62
N LYS A 50 17.00 -13.27 10.39
CA LYS A 50 16.25 -14.05 9.39
C LYS A 50 14.76 -14.15 9.75
N ALA A 51 14.42 -14.34 11.03
CA ALA A 51 13.03 -14.38 11.49
C ALA A 51 12.35 -13.02 11.30
N GLN A 52 13.01 -11.93 11.69
CA GLN A 52 12.53 -10.56 11.47
C GLN A 52 12.31 -10.26 9.99
N ALA A 53 13.28 -10.60 9.12
CA ALA A 53 13.15 -10.40 7.68
C ALA A 53 11.97 -11.18 7.08
N LYS A 54 11.74 -12.42 7.52
CA LYS A 54 10.57 -13.21 7.09
C LYS A 54 9.25 -12.56 7.48
N GLU A 55 9.17 -12.02 8.69
CA GLU A 55 7.96 -11.34 9.17
C GLU A 55 7.71 -10.04 8.39
N VAL A 56 8.75 -9.23 8.15
CA VAL A 56 8.65 -8.03 7.30
C VAL A 56 8.16 -8.40 5.91
N MET A 57 8.74 -9.42 5.27
CA MET A 57 8.30 -9.88 3.95
C MET A 57 6.85 -10.39 3.95
N ARG A 58 6.41 -11.02 5.05
CA ARG A 58 5.02 -11.44 5.22
C ARG A 58 4.08 -10.24 5.30
N GLN A 59 4.43 -9.21 6.06
CA GLN A 59 3.63 -7.98 6.17
C GLN A 59 3.57 -7.23 4.83
N LEU A 60 4.71 -7.09 4.15
CA LEU A 60 4.75 -6.48 2.82
C LEU A 60 3.85 -7.23 1.83
N LYS A 61 3.83 -8.56 1.85
CA LYS A 61 2.92 -9.35 0.99
C LYS A 61 1.44 -9.06 1.29
N LEU A 62 1.10 -8.83 2.55
CA LEU A 62 -0.27 -8.48 2.96
C LEU A 62 -0.64 -7.06 2.53
N ASN A 63 0.28 -6.11 2.67
CA ASN A 63 0.10 -4.73 2.21
C ASN A 63 -0.02 -4.67 0.68
N ALA A 64 0.80 -5.43 -0.05
CA ALA A 64 0.69 -5.60 -1.49
C ALA A 64 -0.69 -6.12 -1.92
N ALA A 65 -1.28 -7.06 -1.17
CA ALA A 65 -2.59 -7.62 -1.52
C ALA A 65 -3.70 -6.57 -1.56
N ILE A 66 -3.60 -5.52 -0.72
CA ILE A 66 -4.55 -4.41 -0.72
C ILE A 66 -4.01 -3.16 -1.45
N GLY A 67 -2.78 -3.16 -1.93
CA GLY A 67 -2.17 -2.03 -2.65
C GLY A 67 -1.90 -0.82 -1.76
N ILE A 68 -1.28 -1.04 -0.60
CA ILE A 68 -0.72 0.02 0.25
C ILE A 68 0.79 -0.20 0.42
N PRO A 69 1.56 0.85 0.71
CA PRO A 69 2.99 0.71 0.98
C PRO A 69 3.28 0.09 2.36
N GLY A 70 4.56 -0.21 2.62
CA GLY A 70 5.00 -1.03 3.75
C GLY A 70 4.74 -0.46 5.13
N GLU A 71 4.89 0.86 5.32
CA GLU A 71 4.76 1.50 6.64
C GLU A 71 3.33 1.95 6.96
N VAL A 72 2.43 1.90 5.98
CA VAL A 72 1.03 2.23 6.16
C VAL A 72 0.33 1.17 7.02
N ASP A 73 -0.47 1.63 7.98
CA ASP A 73 -1.27 0.76 8.83
C ASP A 73 -2.41 0.13 8.03
N ARG A 74 -2.18 -1.11 7.63
CA ARG A 74 -3.17 -1.96 6.95
C ARG A 74 -4.46 -2.10 7.74
N GLY A 75 -4.37 -2.34 9.05
CA GLY A 75 -5.55 -2.57 9.88
C GLY A 75 -6.44 -1.34 9.90
N TYR A 76 -5.82 -0.16 9.97
CA TYR A 76 -6.56 1.10 9.95
C TYR A 76 -7.14 1.41 8.56
N ALA A 77 -6.40 1.14 7.49
CA ALA A 77 -6.90 1.28 6.12
C ALA A 77 -8.12 0.37 5.84
N GLU A 78 -8.10 -0.87 6.33
CA GLU A 78 -9.22 -1.80 6.23
C GLU A 78 -10.42 -1.36 7.09
N ALA A 79 -10.19 -0.81 8.28
CA ALA A 79 -11.23 -0.26 9.12
C ALA A 79 -11.89 0.96 8.46
N ALA A 80 -11.10 1.89 7.92
CA ALA A 80 -11.59 3.04 7.16
C ALA A 80 -12.45 2.63 5.95
N ALA A 81 -12.03 1.58 5.23
CA ALA A 81 -12.82 1.04 4.13
C ALA A 81 -14.17 0.45 4.60
N LYS A 82 -14.20 -0.24 5.75
CA LYS A 82 -15.45 -0.76 6.36
C LYS A 82 -16.38 0.37 6.79
N ASP A 83 -15.82 1.42 7.37
CA ASP A 83 -16.57 2.62 7.79
C ASP A 83 -16.94 3.53 6.61
N ARG A 84 -16.50 3.19 5.40
CA ARG A 84 -16.76 3.91 4.14
C ARG A 84 -16.26 5.36 4.17
N VAL A 85 -15.15 5.60 4.85
CA VAL A 85 -14.47 6.91 4.91
C VAL A 85 -13.17 6.91 4.11
N LEU A 86 -12.66 8.10 3.81
CA LEU A 86 -11.36 8.26 3.17
C LEU A 86 -10.23 7.91 4.15
N PHE A 87 -9.22 7.21 3.67
CA PHE A 87 -7.98 6.96 4.38
C PHE A 87 -6.85 7.71 3.68
N VAL A 88 -6.06 8.52 4.38
CA VAL A 88 -4.97 9.28 3.78
C VAL A 88 -3.64 8.86 4.35
N PHE A 89 -2.59 8.85 3.53
CA PHE A 89 -1.23 8.55 3.96
C PHE A 89 -0.20 9.25 3.08
N SER A 90 1.01 9.37 3.60
CA SER A 90 2.20 9.79 2.86
C SER A 90 3.16 8.61 2.67
N TRP A 91 3.94 8.64 1.60
CA TRP A 91 4.94 7.60 1.31
C TRP A 91 5.97 8.12 0.32
N GLY A 92 7.26 8.04 0.67
CA GLY A 92 8.31 8.69 -0.10
C GLY A 92 8.30 10.22 0.05
N GLU A 93 9.13 10.89 -0.73
CA GLU A 93 9.38 12.33 -0.52
C GLU A 93 8.29 13.18 -1.19
N GLY A 94 7.51 13.90 -0.36
CA GLY A 94 6.50 14.85 -0.83
C GLY A 94 5.23 14.23 -1.42
N CYS A 95 5.12 12.90 -1.43
CA CYS A 95 3.97 12.20 -1.99
C CYS A 95 2.93 11.87 -0.91
N SER A 96 1.66 12.09 -1.25
CA SER A 96 0.53 11.68 -0.42
C SER A 96 -0.67 11.29 -1.28
N TRP A 97 -1.51 10.43 -0.72
CA TRP A 97 -2.69 9.88 -1.39
C TRP A 97 -3.90 9.86 -0.47
N ALA A 98 -5.07 10.06 -1.05
CA ALA A 98 -6.34 9.67 -0.46
C ALA A 98 -6.78 8.34 -1.06
N ARG A 99 -7.08 7.37 -0.20
CA ARG A 99 -7.58 6.05 -0.53
C ARG A 99 -9.06 5.98 -0.26
N THR A 100 -9.83 5.61 -1.28
CA THR A 100 -11.26 5.36 -1.16
C THR A 100 -11.53 3.92 -0.70
N PRO A 101 -12.75 3.60 -0.20
CA PRO A 101 -13.08 2.27 0.32
C PRO A 101 -12.98 1.12 -0.69
N ASP A 102 -13.07 1.40 -1.98
CA ASP A 102 -12.82 0.45 -3.08
C ASP A 102 -11.33 0.20 -3.34
N GLY A 103 -10.45 0.90 -2.62
CA GLY A 103 -9.01 0.80 -2.70
C GLY A 103 -8.37 1.64 -3.81
N ALA A 104 -9.13 2.50 -4.49
CA ALA A 104 -8.54 3.44 -5.44
C ALA A 104 -7.71 4.51 -4.71
N LEU A 105 -6.62 4.93 -5.34
CA LEU A 105 -5.72 5.97 -4.81
C LEU A 105 -5.89 7.25 -5.60
N TRP A 106 -5.94 8.38 -4.91
CA TRP A 106 -6.13 9.70 -5.48
C TRP A 106 -4.98 10.61 -5.03
N ARG A 107 -4.27 11.21 -5.99
CA ARG A 107 -3.06 11.99 -5.70
C ARG A 107 -3.42 13.28 -4.96
N LEU A 108 -2.79 13.48 -3.82
CA LEU A 108 -2.79 14.75 -3.09
C LEU A 108 -1.56 15.61 -3.43
N HIS A 109 -0.65 15.08 -4.23
CA HIS A 109 0.58 15.71 -4.72
C HIS A 109 0.50 15.93 -6.24
N ALA A 110 1.45 16.70 -6.80
CA ALA A 110 1.65 16.93 -8.24
C ALA A 110 0.35 17.09 -9.07
N THR A 111 -0.62 17.76 -8.47
CA THR A 111 -1.97 17.97 -9.00
C THR A 111 -2.19 19.46 -9.08
N ASP A 112 -2.76 19.90 -10.18
CA ASP A 112 -3.12 21.29 -10.42
C ASP A 112 -4.62 21.47 -10.20
N GLY A 113 -5.01 22.44 -9.37
CA GLY A 113 -6.41 22.66 -9.02
C GLY A 113 -6.94 21.73 -7.91
N GLY A 114 -8.27 21.61 -7.89
CA GLY A 114 -9.00 20.94 -6.82
C GLY A 114 -9.40 19.50 -7.13
N ALA A 115 -9.66 19.15 -8.39
CA ALA A 115 -10.03 17.78 -8.76
C ALA A 115 -8.82 16.85 -8.55
N LEU A 116 -8.99 15.81 -7.73
CA LEU A 116 -7.93 14.83 -7.53
C LEU A 116 -7.88 13.86 -8.70
N VAL A 117 -6.68 13.40 -9.03
CA VAL A 117 -6.45 12.45 -10.12
C VAL A 117 -6.16 11.08 -9.55
N ARG A 118 -6.85 10.07 -10.05
CA ARG A 118 -6.61 8.67 -9.67
C ARG A 118 -5.20 8.23 -10.09
N ASP A 119 -4.47 7.61 -9.16
CA ASP A 119 -3.09 7.17 -9.32
C ASP A 119 -2.99 5.66 -9.56
N ARG A 120 -3.22 5.25 -10.81
CA ARG A 120 -3.15 3.84 -11.17
C ARG A 120 -1.73 3.28 -11.12
N ASP A 121 -0.74 4.13 -11.33
CA ASP A 121 0.67 3.74 -11.29
C ASP A 121 1.08 3.43 -9.85
N ALA A 122 0.67 4.24 -8.87
CA ALA A 122 0.84 3.92 -7.45
C ALA A 122 0.06 2.68 -7.03
N GLU A 123 -1.20 2.52 -7.47
CA GLU A 123 -1.99 1.32 -7.20
C GLU A 123 -1.27 0.04 -7.66
N GLU A 124 -0.66 0.06 -8.84
CA GLU A 124 0.10 -1.07 -9.38
C GLU A 124 1.45 -1.26 -8.67
N ALA A 125 2.18 -0.17 -8.45
CA ALA A 125 3.49 -0.20 -7.82
C ALA A 125 3.41 -0.72 -6.38
N PHE A 126 2.44 -0.29 -5.58
CA PHE A 126 2.27 -0.79 -4.21
C PHE A 126 1.87 -2.27 -4.16
N ARG A 127 1.20 -2.79 -5.20
CA ARG A 127 0.93 -4.24 -5.30
C ARG A 127 2.19 -5.04 -5.66
N LYS A 128 3.09 -4.47 -6.46
CA LYS A 128 4.31 -5.16 -6.91
C LYS A 128 5.45 -5.06 -5.90
N VAL A 129 5.69 -3.87 -5.37
CA VAL A 129 6.86 -3.50 -4.57
C VAL A 129 6.50 -2.53 -3.43
N PRO A 130 5.65 -2.92 -2.48
CA PRO A 130 5.12 -2.04 -1.42
C PRO A 130 6.20 -1.40 -0.52
N GLY A 131 7.40 -1.99 -0.44
CA GLY A 131 8.49 -1.50 0.43
C GLY A 131 9.44 -0.50 -0.22
N ARG A 132 9.23 -0.07 -1.46
CA ARG A 132 10.15 0.81 -2.21
C ARG A 132 9.74 2.28 -2.12
N ALA A 133 10.16 2.96 -1.05
CA ALA A 133 9.93 4.41 -0.88
C ALA A 133 10.76 5.25 -1.86
N ASP A 134 11.95 4.77 -2.24
CA ASP A 134 12.91 5.40 -3.16
C ASP A 134 12.38 5.61 -4.59
N LEU A 135 11.24 5.00 -4.94
CA LEU A 135 10.57 5.20 -6.22
C LEU A 135 9.77 6.51 -6.27
N TRP A 136 9.64 7.21 -5.14
CA TRP A 136 8.65 8.27 -4.96
C TRP A 136 9.33 9.57 -4.53
N THR A 137 9.40 10.52 -5.47
CA THR A 137 9.71 11.92 -5.20
C THR A 137 8.67 12.76 -5.95
N CYS A 138 7.84 13.47 -5.21
CA CYS A 138 6.69 14.19 -5.75
C CYS A 138 6.79 15.68 -5.51
N ASN A 139 6.35 16.44 -6.51
CA ASN A 139 6.12 17.86 -6.35
C ASN A 139 4.86 18.09 -5.48
N PRO A 140 4.81 19.19 -4.70
CA PRO A 140 3.59 19.58 -4.03
C PRO A 140 2.47 19.89 -5.03
N ALA A 141 1.24 19.87 -4.54
CA ALA A 141 0.09 20.39 -5.26
C ALA A 141 0.23 21.89 -5.58
N ALA A 142 -0.33 22.31 -6.71
CA ALA A 142 -0.36 23.70 -7.15
C ALA A 142 -1.81 24.19 -7.35
N ASN A 143 -2.00 25.50 -7.26
CA ASN A 143 -3.26 26.21 -7.52
C ASN A 143 -4.50 25.58 -6.86
N ILE A 144 -4.37 25.15 -5.60
CA ILE A 144 -5.49 24.60 -4.84
C ILE A 144 -6.58 25.69 -4.73
N PRO A 145 -7.81 25.44 -5.22
CA PRO A 145 -8.89 26.42 -5.21
C PRO A 145 -9.27 26.84 -3.79
N ALA A 146 -9.81 28.04 -3.63
CA ALA A 146 -10.28 28.54 -2.33
C ALA A 146 -11.71 28.07 -1.98
N ALA A 147 -12.43 27.51 -2.95
CA ALA A 147 -13.83 27.14 -2.82
C ALA A 147 -14.03 25.67 -3.21
N ASP A 148 -15.05 25.07 -2.62
CA ASP A 148 -15.52 23.71 -2.91
C ASP A 148 -16.20 23.63 -4.29
N ALA A 149 -16.24 22.42 -4.86
CA ALA A 149 -17.01 22.08 -6.05
C ALA A 149 -18.03 20.99 -5.69
N VAL A 150 -19.24 21.42 -5.36
CA VAL A 150 -20.32 20.54 -4.84
C VAL A 150 -20.78 19.52 -5.87
N ASP A 151 -20.62 19.82 -7.15
CA ASP A 151 -20.95 18.99 -8.31
C ASP A 151 -19.81 18.06 -8.75
N ALA A 152 -18.66 18.08 -8.06
CA ALA A 152 -17.56 17.18 -8.36
C ALA A 152 -17.95 15.71 -8.14
N THR A 153 -17.76 14.89 -9.17
CA THR A 153 -18.01 13.44 -9.11
C THR A 153 -16.86 12.67 -8.48
N ASP A 154 -15.64 13.12 -8.74
CA ASP A 154 -14.41 12.58 -8.17
C ASP A 154 -14.05 13.32 -6.88
N PRO A 155 -13.15 12.77 -6.04
CA PRO A 155 -12.64 13.50 -4.89
C PRO A 155 -12.12 14.89 -5.30
N TYR A 156 -12.56 15.92 -4.58
CA TYR A 156 -12.21 17.31 -4.85
C TYR A 156 -11.66 17.98 -3.60
N ARG A 157 -10.54 18.69 -3.72
CA ARG A 157 -9.93 19.44 -2.62
C ARG A 157 -10.02 20.94 -2.83
N TRP A 158 -10.02 21.66 -1.73
CA TRP A 158 -9.87 23.12 -1.71
C TRP A 158 -9.21 23.57 -0.39
N ALA A 159 -8.74 24.81 -0.37
CA ALA A 159 -8.12 25.42 0.79
C ALA A 159 -9.01 26.57 1.31
N ALA A 160 -9.48 26.46 2.56
CA ALA A 160 -10.30 27.49 3.18
C ALA A 160 -10.04 27.55 4.68
N GLY A 161 -9.98 28.77 5.23
CA GLY A 161 -9.81 28.97 6.68
C GLY A 161 -8.48 28.45 7.25
N GLY A 162 -7.44 28.33 6.43
CA GLY A 162 -6.14 27.77 6.84
C GLY A 162 -6.07 26.24 6.82
N TYR A 163 -7.15 25.57 6.40
CA TYR A 163 -7.21 24.11 6.27
C TYR A 163 -7.34 23.71 4.81
N THR A 164 -6.90 22.49 4.51
CA THR A 164 -7.24 21.81 3.26
C THR A 164 -8.38 20.86 3.53
N TRP A 165 -9.40 20.91 2.67
CA TRP A 165 -10.59 20.10 2.75
C TRP A 165 -10.66 19.17 1.54
N VAL A 166 -11.35 18.04 1.69
CA VAL A 166 -11.66 17.13 0.59
C VAL A 166 -13.14 16.78 0.64
N ARG A 167 -13.81 16.87 -0.50
CA ARG A 167 -15.14 16.35 -0.74
C ARG A 167 -15.03 15.01 -1.43
N TRP A 168 -15.75 14.02 -0.94
CA TRP A 168 -15.94 12.76 -1.63
C TRP A 168 -17.29 12.16 -1.26
N ASN A 169 -18.05 11.73 -2.27
CA ASN A 169 -19.35 11.11 -2.11
C ASN A 169 -20.31 11.93 -1.21
N GLY A 170 -20.35 13.25 -1.43
CA GLY A 170 -21.20 14.19 -0.68
C GLY A 170 -20.71 14.59 0.71
N ALA A 171 -19.76 13.87 1.29
CA ALA A 171 -19.15 14.21 2.58
C ALA A 171 -17.94 15.12 2.42
N ILE A 172 -17.69 15.97 3.41
CA ILE A 172 -16.52 16.84 3.51
C ILE A 172 -15.61 16.33 4.63
N TYR A 173 -14.31 16.33 4.38
CA TYR A 173 -13.28 15.85 5.28
C TYR A 173 -12.21 16.93 5.44
N SER A 174 -11.66 17.07 6.65
CA SER A 174 -10.44 17.87 6.86
C SER A 174 -9.22 17.01 6.57
N LEU A 175 -8.28 17.52 5.78
CA LEU A 175 -6.98 16.88 5.58
C LEU A 175 -6.01 17.30 6.68
N PRO A 176 -5.36 16.34 7.36
CA PRO A 176 -4.31 16.67 8.31
C PRO A 176 -3.09 17.25 7.59
N SER A 177 -2.39 18.15 8.26
CA SER A 177 -1.10 18.68 7.81
C SER A 177 -0.11 18.64 8.98
N PRO A 178 0.96 17.82 8.92
CA PRO A 178 1.31 16.89 7.83
C PRO A 178 0.41 15.64 7.78
N ILE A 179 0.39 14.96 6.63
CA ILE A 179 -0.22 13.63 6.50
C ILE A 179 0.80 12.58 6.98
N ALA A 180 0.40 11.72 7.91
CA ALA A 180 1.26 10.70 8.50
C ALA A 180 1.58 9.56 7.50
N GLU A 181 2.80 9.01 7.59
CA GLU A 181 3.24 7.87 6.77
C GLU A 181 2.46 6.59 7.11
N THR A 182 2.14 6.40 8.40
CA THR A 182 1.26 5.30 8.86
C THR A 182 -0.16 5.43 8.32
N GLY A 183 -0.53 6.63 7.88
CA GLY A 183 -1.86 7.01 7.45
C GLY A 183 -2.87 7.23 8.57
N THR A 184 -4.02 7.80 8.20
CA THR A 184 -5.14 8.05 9.11
C THR A 184 -6.48 8.02 8.38
N ALA A 185 -7.54 7.60 9.08
CA ALA A 185 -8.90 7.71 8.57
C ALA A 185 -9.42 9.13 8.78
N LEU A 186 -9.99 9.73 7.73
CA LEU A 186 -10.54 11.06 7.81
C LEU A 186 -11.89 11.04 8.53
N SER A 187 -12.08 12.02 9.41
CA SER A 187 -13.38 12.28 10.02
C SER A 187 -14.19 13.23 9.15
N VAL A 188 -15.48 12.97 9.03
CA VAL A 188 -16.40 13.88 8.35
C VAL A 188 -16.47 15.18 9.15
N ALA A 189 -16.21 16.30 8.48
CA ALA A 189 -16.24 17.62 9.08
C ALA A 189 -17.67 17.98 9.50
N LYS A 190 -17.79 18.62 10.65
CA LYS A 190 -19.09 19.16 11.09
C LYS A 190 -19.37 20.47 10.34
N PRO A 191 -20.63 20.82 10.05
CA PRO A 191 -20.98 22.06 9.34
C PRO A 191 -20.36 23.34 9.90
N ALA A 192 -20.17 23.41 11.22
CA ALA A 192 -19.56 24.55 11.88
C ALA A 192 -18.04 24.70 11.61
N GLU A 193 -17.36 23.64 11.16
CA GLU A 193 -15.91 23.61 10.96
C GLU A 193 -15.48 24.12 9.58
N TYR A 194 -16.37 24.04 8.57
CA TYR A 194 -16.07 24.45 7.19
C TYR A 194 -16.96 25.56 6.65
N ALA A 195 -17.92 26.07 7.43
CA ALA A 195 -18.68 27.25 7.06
C ALA A 195 -17.74 28.47 6.99
N PRO A 196 -17.85 29.34 5.97
CA PRO A 196 -17.19 30.63 6.03
C PRO A 196 -17.68 31.35 7.30
N ALA A 197 -16.76 31.98 8.02
CA ALA A 197 -17.11 32.79 9.19
C ALA A 197 -18.30 33.69 8.81
N PRO A 198 -19.35 33.81 9.66
CA PRO A 198 -20.47 34.69 9.36
C PRO A 198 -19.90 36.07 9.06
N SER A 199 -20.19 36.59 7.86
CA SER A 199 -19.82 37.94 7.50
C SER A 199 -20.42 38.86 8.55
N MET A 200 -19.59 39.40 9.44
CA MET A 200 -19.99 40.52 10.27
C MET A 200 -20.28 41.65 9.29
N SER A 201 -21.55 41.78 8.92
CA SER A 201 -22.02 42.94 8.19
C SER A 201 -21.69 44.16 9.06
N PRO A 202 -21.00 45.18 8.55
CA PRO A 202 -20.74 46.38 9.32
C PRO A 202 -22.10 46.99 9.66
N SER A 203 -22.44 47.05 10.95
CA SER A 203 -23.57 47.80 11.46
C SER A 203 -23.43 49.24 10.97
N VAL A 204 -24.22 49.63 9.99
CA VAL A 204 -24.30 51.01 9.52
C VAL A 204 -24.82 51.84 10.69
N PRO A 205 -24.04 52.79 11.23
CA PRO A 205 -24.55 53.66 12.27
C PRO A 205 -25.65 54.54 11.67
N THR A 206 -26.84 54.48 12.26
CA THR A 206 -27.95 55.36 11.91
C THR A 206 -27.59 56.78 12.36
N PRO A 207 -27.56 57.79 11.48
CA PRO A 207 -27.37 59.17 11.91
C PRO A 207 -28.63 59.66 12.64
N ASN A 208 -28.41 60.29 13.80
CA ASN A 208 -29.43 61.03 14.56
C ASN A 208 -29.81 62.34 13.86
#